data_AF-A0A7Y3MT59-F1
#
_entry.id   AF-A0A7Y3MT59-F1
#
_cell.length_a   1.000
_cell.length_b   1.000
_cell.length_c   1.000
_cell.angle_alpha   90.00
_cell.angle_beta   90.00
_cell.angle_gamma   90.00
#
_symmetry.space_group_name_H-M   'P 1'
#
loop_
_entity.id
_entity.type
_entity.pdbx_description
1 polymer ?
#
loop_
_entity_poly.entity_id
_entity_poly.type
_entity_poly.pdbx_seq_one_letter_code
_entity_poly.pdbx_strand_id
1 'polypeptide(L)'
;FYYDPARIVYHTTWDRGPLSAALDRHPDDPAAWMRMLRAEGFTHVLIDPVMLHIWGNAGWRDPRLDPGMLLSAMSTEATVVARTPSGVTLYRLPDR
;
A
#
# COMPACT_ATOMS: atom_id res chain seq x y z
N PHE A 1 -19.84 11.93 4.41
CA PHE A 1 -18.85 10.93 4.87
C PHE A 1 -17.52 11.66 5.04
N TYR A 2 -17.27 12.19 6.25
CA TYR A 2 -15.99 12.80 6.58
C TYR A 2 -15.14 11.69 7.21
N TYR A 3 -13.97 11.42 6.65
CA TYR A 3 -13.05 10.40 7.16
C TYR A 3 -12.62 10.79 8.58
N ASP A 4 -12.48 9.83 9.49
CA ASP A 4 -11.82 10.05 10.78
C ASP A 4 -10.30 10.11 10.53
N PRO A 5 -9.67 11.30 10.59
CA PRO A 5 -8.26 11.45 10.26
C PRO A 5 -7.34 10.71 11.24
N ALA A 6 -7.84 10.31 12.42
CA ALA A 6 -7.07 9.56 13.39
C ALA A 6 -6.89 8.07 13.03
N ARG A 7 -7.63 7.56 12.04
CA ARG A 7 -7.68 6.11 11.73
C ARG A 7 -7.16 5.74 10.35
N ILE A 8 -6.84 6.72 9.52
CA ILE A 8 -6.38 6.50 8.14
C ILE A 8 -5.12 7.32 7.92
N VAL A 9 -4.02 6.62 7.62
CA VAL A 9 -2.81 7.23 7.10
C VAL A 9 -2.81 7.04 5.59
N TYR A 10 -2.68 8.13 4.84
CA TYR A 10 -2.56 8.12 3.39
C TYR A 10 -1.23 8.76 3.01
N HIS A 11 -0.71 8.34 1.85
CA HIS A 11 0.46 8.94 1.25
C HIS A 11 0.06 9.73 0.02
N THR A 12 0.50 10.97 -0.03
CA THR A 12 0.45 11.78 -1.25
C THR A 12 1.69 11.51 -2.09
N THR A 13 1.69 11.96 -3.34
CA THR A 13 2.87 11.90 -4.23
C THR A 13 4.11 12.60 -3.67
N TRP A 14 3.95 13.48 -2.68
CA TRP A 14 5.03 14.30 -2.13
C TRP A 14 5.61 13.75 -0.83
N ASP A 15 4.96 12.73 -0.23
CA ASP A 15 5.29 12.22 1.10
C ASP A 15 5.65 10.73 1.06
N ARG A 16 6.68 10.34 1.82
CA ARG A 16 6.98 8.92 2.07
C ARG A 16 6.19 8.40 3.25
N GLY A 17 5.85 7.12 3.18
CA GLY A 17 4.99 6.47 4.17
C GLY A 17 5.48 5.22 4.82
N PRO A 18 4.66 4.67 5.73
CA PRO A 18 4.92 3.38 6.35
C PRO A 18 5.25 2.30 5.32
N LEU A 19 4.51 2.26 4.19
CA LEU A 19 4.79 1.32 3.10
C LEU A 19 6.10 1.64 2.36
N SER A 20 6.38 2.91 2.05
CA SER A 20 7.68 3.30 1.45
C SER A 20 8.85 2.97 2.38
N ALA A 21 8.70 3.17 3.69
CA ALA A 21 9.71 2.86 4.69
C ALA A 21 9.94 1.35 4.84
N ALA A 22 8.87 0.56 4.74
CA ALA A 22 8.97 -0.89 4.71
C ALA A 22 9.70 -1.39 3.46
N LEU A 23 9.39 -0.81 2.29
CA LEU A 23 10.08 -1.08 1.03
C LEU A 23 11.57 -0.69 1.09
N ASP A 24 11.90 0.45 1.72
CA ASP A 24 13.28 0.88 1.91
C ASP A 24 14.08 -0.08 2.81
N ARG A 25 13.47 -0.64 3.86
CA ARG A 25 14.15 -1.53 4.81
C ARG A 25 14.24 -2.98 4.34
N HIS A 26 13.26 -3.44 3.56
CA HIS A 26 13.10 -4.84 3.20
C HIS A 26 12.78 -5.01 1.70
N PRO A 27 13.56 -4.47 0.76
CA PRO A 27 13.17 -4.30 -0.64
C PRO A 27 12.73 -5.59 -1.36
N ASP A 28 13.19 -6.76 -0.91
CA ASP A 28 12.89 -8.06 -1.52
C ASP A 28 12.11 -9.01 -0.60
N ASP A 29 11.55 -8.52 0.53
CA ASP A 29 10.76 -9.32 1.48
C ASP A 29 9.36 -8.73 1.69
N PRO A 30 8.38 -9.06 0.81
CA PRO A 30 6.99 -8.66 0.94
C PRO A 30 6.35 -8.99 2.29
N ALA A 31 6.70 -10.16 2.87
CA ALA A 31 6.17 -10.57 4.16
C ALA A 31 6.67 -9.64 5.28
N ALA A 32 7.93 -9.19 5.22
CA ALA A 32 8.45 -8.19 6.15
C ALA A 32 7.72 -6.86 6.06
N TRP A 33 7.24 -6.46 4.88
CA TRP A 33 6.45 -5.22 4.77
C TRP A 33 5.17 -5.32 5.58
N MET A 34 4.45 -6.43 5.43
CA MET A 34 3.20 -6.65 6.15
C MET A 34 3.43 -6.68 7.67
N ARG A 35 4.48 -7.38 8.11
CA ARG A 35 4.86 -7.43 9.54
C ARG A 35 5.19 -6.05 10.09
N MET A 36 5.95 -5.24 9.34
CA MET A 36 6.31 -3.89 9.77
C MET A 36 5.07 -2.99 9.84
N LEU A 37 4.21 -2.99 8.82
CA LEU A 37 2.95 -2.24 8.83
C LEU A 37 2.04 -2.67 10.00
N ARG A 38 1.99 -3.98 10.29
CA ARG A 38 1.24 -4.52 11.43
C ARG A 38 1.79 -4.07 12.77
N ALA A 39 3.12 -4.09 12.92
CA ALA A 39 3.79 -3.62 14.13
C ALA A 39 3.52 -2.12 14.39
N GLU A 40 3.31 -1.34 13.32
CA GLU A 40 2.90 0.07 13.40
C GLU A 40 1.38 0.26 13.63
N GLY A 41 0.62 -0.83 13.76
CA GLY A 41 -0.82 -0.81 14.08
C GLY A 41 -1.74 -0.77 12.87
N PHE A 42 -1.21 -0.79 11.65
CA PHE A 42 -2.04 -0.87 10.44
C PHE A 42 -2.70 -2.23 10.32
N THR A 43 -3.95 -2.24 9.88
CA THR A 43 -4.73 -3.48 9.71
C THR A 43 -5.08 -3.75 8.25
N HIS A 44 -5.10 -2.69 7.44
CA HIS A 44 -5.48 -2.74 6.05
C HIS A 44 -4.57 -1.85 5.22
N VAL A 45 -4.39 -2.22 3.96
CA VAL A 45 -3.71 -1.42 2.94
C VAL A 45 -4.64 -1.29 1.75
N LEU A 46 -4.82 -0.06 1.27
CA LEU A 46 -5.62 0.24 0.09
C LEU A 46 -4.69 0.63 -1.05
N ILE A 47 -4.82 -0.02 -2.20
CA ILE A 47 -4.00 0.23 -3.38
C ILE A 47 -4.88 0.66 -4.53
N ASP A 48 -4.55 1.82 -5.09
CA ASP A 48 -5.12 2.34 -6.33
C ASP A 48 -4.07 2.23 -7.46
N PRO A 49 -4.09 1.14 -8.25
CA PRO A 49 -3.10 0.92 -9.30
C PRO A 49 -3.24 1.91 -10.46
N VAL A 50 -4.44 2.45 -10.70
CA VAL A 50 -4.68 3.46 -11.73
C VAL A 50 -3.98 4.75 -11.36
N MET A 51 -4.14 5.21 -10.11
CA MET A 51 -3.46 6.41 -9.62
C MET A 51 -1.94 6.24 -9.60
N LEU A 52 -1.43 5.09 -9.16
CA LEU A 52 0.01 4.81 -9.21
C LEU A 52 0.56 4.84 -10.65
N HIS A 53 -0.21 4.38 -11.64
CA HIS A 53 0.18 4.49 -13.05
C HIS A 53 0.17 5.94 -13.54
N ILE A 54 -0.89 6.70 -13.27
CA ILE A 54 -1.00 8.12 -13.64
C ILE A 54 0.16 8.92 -13.05
N TRP A 55 0.44 8.75 -11.75
CA TRP A 55 1.56 9.40 -11.10
C TRP A 55 2.91 8.93 -11.62
N GLY A 56 3.03 7.66 -12.02
CA GLY A 56 4.24 7.14 -12.65
C GLY A 56 4.55 7.87 -13.95
N ASN A 57 3.54 8.01 -14.82
CA ASN A 57 3.68 8.71 -16.10
C ASN A 57 3.96 10.21 -15.93
N ALA A 58 3.44 10.83 -14.86
CA ALA A 58 3.69 12.23 -14.53
C ALA A 58 5.03 12.48 -13.82
N GLY A 59 5.77 11.42 -13.44
CA GLY A 59 7.01 11.53 -12.68
C GLY A 59 6.81 11.89 -11.19
N TRP A 60 5.60 11.68 -10.67
CA TRP A 60 5.22 12.03 -9.29
C TRP A 60 5.13 10.82 -8.36
N ARG A 61 5.20 9.59 -8.88
CA ARG A 61 5.18 8.37 -8.08
C ARG A 61 6.53 8.16 -7.39
N ASP A 62 6.52 7.75 -6.13
CA ASP A 62 7.70 7.12 -5.51
C ASP A 62 8.12 5.92 -6.39
N PRO A 63 9.34 5.88 -6.95
CA PRO A 63 9.76 4.83 -7.86
C PRO A 63 9.61 3.42 -7.29
N ARG A 64 9.71 3.29 -5.96
CA ARG A 64 9.58 2.03 -5.21
C ARG A 64 8.16 1.48 -5.20
N LEU A 65 7.15 2.33 -5.36
CA LEU A 65 5.74 1.94 -5.37
C LEU A 65 5.34 1.44 -6.76
N ASP A 66 6.02 0.40 -7.24
CA ASP A 66 5.65 -0.24 -8.49
C ASP A 66 4.28 -0.97 -8.36
N PRO A 67 3.27 -0.62 -9.17
CA PRO A 67 1.95 -1.22 -9.07
C PRO A 67 1.96 -2.73 -9.27
N GLY A 68 2.75 -3.23 -10.21
CA GLY A 68 2.78 -4.67 -10.53
C GLY A 68 3.35 -5.48 -9.38
N MET A 69 4.50 -5.04 -8.87
CA MET A 69 5.14 -5.61 -7.69
C MET A 69 4.23 -5.55 -6.46
N LEU A 70 3.63 -4.39 -6.17
CA LEU A 70 2.75 -4.22 -5.00
C LEU A 70 1.51 -5.11 -5.08
N LEU A 71 0.84 -5.17 -6.24
CA LEU A 71 -0.33 -6.03 -6.41
C LEU A 71 0.03 -7.51 -6.28
N SER A 72 1.19 -7.93 -6.82
CA SER A 72 1.68 -9.30 -6.67
C SER A 72 1.97 -9.63 -5.21
N ALA A 73 2.75 -8.78 -4.53
CA ALA A 73 3.09 -8.93 -3.12
C ALA A 73 1.85 -9.02 -2.23
N MET A 74 0.91 -8.08 -2.38
CA MET A 74 -0.30 -8.03 -1.55
C MET A 74 -1.25 -9.19 -1.82
N SER A 75 -1.30 -9.68 -3.06
CA SER A 75 -2.14 -10.84 -3.39
C SER A 75 -1.58 -12.15 -2.83
N THR A 76 -0.28 -12.22 -2.55
CA THR A 76 0.37 -13.36 -1.91
C THR A 76 0.30 -13.28 -0.38
N GLU A 77 0.61 -12.11 0.19
CA GLU A 77 0.83 -11.97 1.64
C GLU A 77 -0.40 -11.49 2.42
N ALA A 78 -1.42 -10.97 1.75
CA ALA A 78 -2.57 -10.34 2.39
C ALA A 78 -3.90 -10.87 1.82
N THR A 79 -4.99 -10.63 2.56
CA THR A 79 -6.33 -11.08 2.14
C THR A 79 -7.09 -9.94 1.49
N VAL A 80 -7.64 -10.16 0.30
CA VAL A 80 -8.54 -9.19 -0.34
C VAL A 80 -9.83 -9.07 0.46
N VAL A 81 -10.14 -7.87 0.93
CA VAL A 81 -11.39 -7.55 1.65
C VAL A 81 -12.43 -6.97 0.70
N ALA A 82 -12.01 -6.08 -0.20
CA ALA A 82 -12.90 -5.45 -1.16
C ALA A 82 -12.16 -5.05 -2.43
N ARG A 83 -12.91 -5.01 -3.54
CA ARG A 83 -12.49 -4.43 -4.82
C ARG A 83 -13.56 -3.45 -5.28
N THR A 84 -13.15 -2.26 -5.69
CA THR A 84 -14.06 -1.28 -6.27
C THR A 84 -14.20 -1.52 -7.78
N PRO A 85 -15.28 -1.06 -8.42
CA PRO A 85 -15.40 -1.07 -9.88
C PRO A 85 -14.28 -0.30 -10.60
N SER A 86 -13.66 0.68 -9.92
CA SER A 86 -12.53 1.47 -10.43
C SER A 86 -11.18 0.74 -10.33
N GLY A 87 -11.13 -0.47 -9.77
CA GLY A 87 -9.91 -1.27 -9.68
C GLY A 87 -9.08 -1.04 -8.40
N VAL A 88 -9.57 -0.25 -7.45
CA VAL A 88 -8.96 -0.08 -6.14
C VAL A 88 -9.17 -1.35 -5.32
N THR A 89 -8.11 -1.86 -4.69
CA THR A 89 -8.18 -3.07 -3.87
C THR A 89 -7.82 -2.76 -2.42
N LEU A 90 -8.70 -3.17 -1.50
CA LEU A 90 -8.46 -3.13 -0.07
C LEU A 90 -8.00 -4.52 0.39
N TYR A 91 -6.82 -4.56 0.99
CA TYR A 91 -6.22 -5.76 1.57
C TYR A 91 -6.27 -5.66 3.10
N ARG A 92 -6.55 -6.78 3.76
CA ARG A 92 -6.30 -6.99 5.18
C ARG A 92 -4.95 -7.66 5.34
N LEU A 93 -4.09 -7.04 6.13
CA LEU A 93 -2.76 -7.56 6.47
C LEU A 93 -2.91 -8.85 7.30
N PRO A 94 -1.94 -9.78 7.30
CA PRO A 94 -1.94 -10.94 8.20
C PRO A 94 -1.78 -10.50 9.66
N ASP A 95 -2.28 -11.27 10.63
CA ASP A 95 -2.15 -10.92 12.06
C ASP A 95 -0.79 -11.32 12.68
N ARG A 96 0.14 -11.87 11.87
CA ARG A 96 1.43 -12.45 12.29
C ARG A 96 2.60 -11.81 11.55
#